data_AF-U6M1Y2-F1
#
_entry.id   AF-U6M1Y2-F1
#
_cell.length_a   1.000
_cell.length_b   1.000
_cell.length_c   1.000
_cell.angle_alpha   90.00
_cell.angle_beta   90.00
_cell.angle_gamma   90.00
#
_symmetry.space_group_name_H-M   'P 1'
#
loop_
_entity.id
_entity.type
_entity.pdbx_description
1 polymer ?
#
loop_
_entity_poly.entity_id
_entity_poly.type
_entity_poly.pdbx_seq_one_letter_code
_entity_poly.pdbx_strand_id
1 'polypeptide(L)'
;MEIKWGAFDRARSLYERLLDKTQHVNAFKGYSNFEWKKAEQPDRARQVLNRGLDVCKANGWDEDRAALLEHWLQLERENGDQQSIQRVFRLLPKKIKKRKTQKNANGVEEVTETLTYVFPDDEGSAANLKILQAAKMWKKRQLEGQV
;
A
#
# COMPACT_ATOMS: atom_id res chain seq x y z
N MET A 1 10.14 36.81 -0.51
CA MET A 1 9.89 35.37 -0.24
C MET A 1 8.42 35.07 0.06
N GLU A 2 7.66 35.99 0.70
CA GLU A 2 6.27 35.78 1.13
C GLU A 2 5.27 35.37 0.03
N ILE A 3 5.49 35.82 -1.22
CA ILE A 3 4.61 35.49 -2.35
C ILE A 3 4.57 33.98 -2.64
N LYS A 4 5.68 33.25 -2.44
CA LYS A 4 5.74 31.80 -2.66
C LYS A 4 4.98 31.04 -1.56
N TRP A 5 5.10 31.46 -0.31
CA TRP A 5 4.40 30.85 0.82
C TRP A 5 2.88 30.97 0.68
N GLY A 6 2.37 32.16 0.36
CA GLY A 6 0.93 32.36 0.12
C GLY A 6 0.40 31.62 -1.12
N ALA A 7 1.24 31.25 -2.08
CA ALA A 7 0.86 30.37 -3.19
C ALA A 7 0.75 28.90 -2.73
N PHE A 8 1.62 28.45 -1.84
CA PHE A 8 1.57 27.09 -1.30
C PHE A 8 0.35 26.86 -0.42
N ASP A 9 -0.01 27.81 0.45
CA ASP A 9 -1.19 27.63 1.31
C ASP A 9 -2.51 27.61 0.51
N ARG A 10 -2.58 28.38 -0.57
CA ARG A 10 -3.69 28.28 -1.53
C ARG A 10 -3.72 26.94 -2.24
N ALA A 11 -2.57 26.44 -2.69
CA ALA A 11 -2.46 25.12 -3.32
C ALA A 11 -2.89 23.99 -2.37
N ARG A 12 -2.45 24.03 -1.10
CA ARG A 12 -2.88 23.10 -0.05
C ARG A 12 -4.40 23.12 0.14
N SER A 13 -4.97 24.31 0.23
CA SER A 13 -6.43 24.49 0.37
C SER A 13 -7.20 23.89 -0.80
N LEU A 14 -6.66 23.95 -2.02
CA LEU A 14 -7.27 23.30 -3.19
C LEU A 14 -7.18 21.78 -3.12
N TYR A 15 -6.05 21.22 -2.72
CA TYR A 15 -5.90 19.77 -2.53
C TYR A 15 -6.81 19.24 -1.43
N GLU A 16 -6.91 19.94 -0.28
CA GLU A 16 -7.81 19.55 0.80
C GLU A 16 -9.27 19.53 0.33
N ARG A 17 -9.71 20.55 -0.40
CA ARG A 17 -11.06 20.58 -0.99
C ARG A 17 -11.31 19.47 -2.03
N LEU A 18 -10.27 19.09 -2.79
CA LEU A 18 -10.37 17.99 -3.74
C LEU A 18 -10.50 16.63 -3.01
N LEU A 19 -9.72 16.45 -1.95
CA LEU A 19 -9.74 15.24 -1.13
C LEU A 19 -11.07 15.09 -0.38
N ASP A 20 -11.63 16.19 0.12
CA ASP A 20 -12.95 16.21 0.76
C ASP A 20 -14.07 15.67 -0.15
N LYS A 21 -13.98 15.94 -1.46
CA LYS A 21 -14.99 15.51 -2.45
C LYS A 21 -14.78 14.13 -3.04
N THR A 22 -13.53 13.68 -3.18
CA THR A 22 -13.20 12.51 -4.02
C THR A 22 -12.50 11.40 -3.27
N GLN A 23 -11.67 11.74 -2.27
CA GLN A 23 -10.78 10.81 -1.58
C GLN A 23 -9.98 9.87 -2.53
N HIS A 24 -9.73 10.31 -3.76
CA HIS A 24 -9.19 9.44 -4.81
C HIS A 24 -7.66 9.30 -4.69
N VAL A 25 -7.12 8.12 -5.01
CA VAL A 25 -5.68 7.82 -4.90
C VAL A 25 -4.79 8.84 -5.64
N ASN A 26 -5.20 9.26 -6.84
CA ASN A 26 -4.45 10.23 -7.64
C ASN A 26 -4.39 11.62 -6.99
N ALA A 27 -5.42 12.01 -6.23
CA ALA A 27 -5.40 13.27 -5.50
C ALA A 27 -4.36 13.22 -4.37
N PHE A 28 -4.28 12.10 -3.63
CA PHE A 28 -3.23 11.88 -2.63
C PHE A 28 -1.82 11.85 -3.25
N LYS A 29 -1.63 11.15 -4.37
CA LYS A 29 -0.34 11.11 -5.10
C LYS A 29 0.10 12.50 -5.57
N GLY A 30 -0.84 13.27 -6.14
CA GLY A 30 -0.59 14.63 -6.58
C GLY A 30 -0.24 15.55 -5.42
N TYR A 31 -0.98 15.46 -4.31
CA TYR A 31 -0.76 16.30 -3.15
C TYR A 31 0.58 16.00 -2.47
N SER A 32 0.93 14.72 -2.28
CA SER A 32 2.21 14.34 -1.70
C SER A 32 3.39 14.76 -2.58
N ASN A 33 3.27 14.63 -3.90
CA ASN A 33 4.30 15.09 -4.83
C ASN A 33 4.47 16.62 -4.80
N PHE A 34 3.39 17.38 -4.64
CA PHE A 34 3.45 18.83 -4.43
C PHE A 34 4.19 19.18 -3.14
N GLU A 35 3.81 18.58 -2.00
CA GLU A 35 4.47 18.86 -0.72
C GLU A 35 5.95 18.50 -0.76
N TRP A 36 6.31 17.37 -1.40
CA TRP A 36 7.71 16.95 -1.48
C TRP A 36 8.54 17.80 -2.45
N LYS A 37 8.11 17.92 -3.71
CA LYS A 37 8.94 18.49 -4.79
C LYS A 37 8.81 20.00 -4.93
N LYS A 38 7.70 20.60 -4.50
CA LYS A 38 7.43 22.04 -4.68
C LYS A 38 7.50 22.81 -3.37
N ALA A 39 6.90 22.27 -2.30
CA ALA A 39 6.95 22.89 -0.99
C ALA A 39 8.18 22.48 -0.16
N GLU A 40 8.91 21.45 -0.59
CA GLU A 40 10.10 20.92 0.11
C GLU A 40 9.79 20.51 1.56
N GLN A 41 8.58 19.97 1.77
CA GLN A 41 8.05 19.50 3.06
C GLN A 41 7.82 17.98 3.01
N PRO A 42 8.89 17.16 3.07
CA PRO A 42 8.78 15.70 2.97
C PRO A 42 7.92 15.10 4.09
N ASP A 43 7.95 15.66 5.30
CA ASP A 43 7.14 15.17 6.42
C ASP A 43 5.64 15.37 6.19
N ARG A 44 5.24 16.49 5.57
CA ARG A 44 3.85 16.72 5.17
C ARG A 44 3.44 15.78 4.04
N ALA A 45 4.31 15.53 3.07
CA ALA A 45 4.04 14.57 2.01
C ALA A 45 3.80 13.15 2.59
N ARG A 46 4.60 12.73 3.57
CA ARG A 46 4.42 11.46 4.30
C ARG A 46 3.10 11.44 5.08
N GLN A 47 2.71 12.54 5.73
CA GLN A 47 1.41 12.64 6.42
C GLN A 47 0.23 12.48 5.46
N VAL A 48 0.28 13.15 4.29
CA VAL A 48 -0.75 13.01 3.23
C VAL A 48 -0.84 11.57 2.74
N LEU A 49 0.30 10.90 2.56
CA LEU A 49 0.35 9.50 2.14
C LEU A 49 -0.24 8.57 3.20
N ASN A 50 0.12 8.73 4.47
CA ASN A 50 -0.47 7.95 5.56
C ASN A 50 -2.00 8.12 5.61
N ARG A 51 -2.50 9.36 5.54
CA ARG A 51 -3.95 9.63 5.48
C ARG A 51 -4.62 8.90 4.30
N GLY A 52 -3.98 8.90 3.13
CA GLY A 52 -4.48 8.16 1.97
C GLY A 52 -4.50 6.65 2.19
N LEU A 53 -3.49 6.09 2.87
CA LEU A 53 -3.45 4.66 3.22
C LEU A 53 -4.57 4.27 4.19
N ASP A 54 -4.83 5.11 5.20
CA ASP A 54 -5.90 4.89 6.16
C ASP A 54 -7.28 4.92 5.48
N VAL A 55 -7.49 5.87 4.57
CA VAL A 55 -8.73 5.95 3.77
C VAL A 55 -8.90 4.70 2.90
N CYS A 56 -7.85 4.26 2.19
CA CYS A 56 -7.95 3.08 1.35
C CYS A 56 -8.20 1.81 2.19
N LYS A 57 -7.55 1.70 3.37
CA LYS A 57 -7.77 0.60 4.31
C LYS A 57 -9.20 0.57 4.84
N ALA A 58 -9.74 1.71 5.25
CA ALA A 58 -11.10 1.81 5.79
C ALA A 58 -12.18 1.45 4.76
N ASN A 59 -11.93 1.72 3.47
CA ASN A 59 -12.87 1.43 2.38
C ASN A 59 -12.62 0.08 1.68
N GLY A 60 -11.57 -0.67 2.06
CA GLY A 60 -11.19 -1.93 1.40
C GLY A 60 -10.67 -1.76 -0.03
N TRP A 61 -10.14 -0.58 -0.36
CA TRP A 61 -9.58 -0.28 -1.69
C TRP A 61 -8.13 -0.76 -1.78
N ASP A 62 -7.97 -2.08 -1.78
CA ASP A 62 -6.65 -2.73 -1.71
C ASP A 62 -5.74 -2.40 -2.89
N GLU A 63 -6.29 -2.29 -4.10
CA GLU A 63 -5.51 -1.95 -5.28
C GLU A 63 -5.00 -0.50 -5.24
N ASP A 64 -5.86 0.43 -4.81
CA ASP A 64 -5.46 1.83 -4.61
C ASP A 64 -4.45 1.99 -3.48
N ARG A 65 -4.63 1.25 -2.38
CA ARG A 65 -3.67 1.21 -1.26
C ARG A 65 -2.31 0.70 -1.73
N ALA A 66 -2.27 -0.37 -2.52
CA ALA A 66 -1.06 -0.90 -3.11
C ALA A 66 -0.37 0.14 -4.01
N ALA A 67 -1.14 0.76 -4.91
CA ALA A 67 -0.64 1.77 -5.84
C ALA A 67 -0.14 3.03 -5.13
N LEU A 68 -0.69 3.37 -3.94
CA LEU A 68 -0.24 4.48 -3.12
C LEU A 68 1.09 4.16 -2.41
N LEU A 69 1.27 2.94 -1.92
CA LEU A 69 2.54 2.49 -1.34
C LEU A 69 3.66 2.41 -2.37
N GLU A 70 3.37 1.97 -3.60
CA GLU A 70 4.36 1.99 -4.69
C GLU A 70 4.80 3.42 -5.02
N HIS A 71 3.85 4.36 -5.07
CA HIS A 71 4.15 5.78 -5.26
C HIS A 71 4.98 6.36 -4.10
N TRP A 72 4.65 6.03 -2.85
CA TRP A 72 5.45 6.45 -1.70
C TRP A 72 6.87 5.91 -1.79
N LEU A 73 7.04 4.62 -2.10
CA LEU A 73 8.37 4.03 -2.24
C LEU A 73 9.18 4.73 -3.34
N GLN A 74 8.54 5.11 -4.45
CA GLN A 74 9.21 5.85 -5.52
C GLN A 74 9.65 7.24 -5.05
N LEU A 75 8.81 7.98 -4.32
CA LEU A 75 9.19 9.29 -3.77
C LEU A 75 10.37 9.19 -2.80
N GLU A 76 10.37 8.20 -1.90
CA GLU A 76 11.48 7.98 -0.96
C GLU A 76 12.76 7.55 -1.69
N ARG A 77 12.66 6.79 -2.78
CA ARG A 77 13.84 6.41 -3.59
C ARG A 77 14.46 7.60 -4.31
N GLU A 78 13.63 8.51 -4.79
CA GLU A 78 14.09 9.70 -5.52
C GLU A 78 14.69 10.76 -4.58
N ASN A 79 14.15 10.92 -3.37
CA ASN A 79 14.41 12.11 -2.54
C ASN A 79 14.59 11.82 -1.04
N GLY A 80 14.38 10.58 -0.60
CA GLY A 80 14.41 10.19 0.81
C GLY A 80 15.70 9.47 1.20
N ASP A 81 15.73 8.99 2.43
CA ASP A 81 16.87 8.25 3.00
C ASP A 81 16.67 6.73 2.94
N GLN A 82 17.75 5.98 3.08
CA GLN A 82 17.73 4.52 3.00
C GLN A 82 16.84 3.86 4.06
N GLN A 83 16.70 4.45 5.26
CA GLN A 83 15.84 3.89 6.30
C GLN A 83 14.36 4.04 5.93
N SER A 84 13.99 5.22 5.42
CA SER A 84 12.62 5.51 4.96
C SER A 84 12.24 4.62 3.76
N ILE A 85 13.15 4.42 2.81
CA ILE A 85 12.95 3.48 1.68
C ILE A 85 12.68 2.06 2.21
N GLN A 86 13.52 1.57 3.13
CA GLN A 86 13.37 0.23 3.70
C GLN A 86 12.07 0.09 4.49
N ARG A 87 11.65 1.13 5.22
CA ARG A 87 10.39 1.17 5.94
C ARG A 87 9.22 0.99 4.97
N VAL A 88 9.13 1.80 3.92
CA VAL A 88 8.00 1.73 2.97
C VAL A 88 8.02 0.42 2.18
N PHE A 89 9.21 -0.05 1.80
CA PHE A 89 9.36 -1.33 1.11
C PHE A 89 8.77 -2.51 1.91
N ARG A 90 8.93 -2.50 3.24
CA ARG A 90 8.36 -3.53 4.12
C ARG A 90 6.84 -3.46 4.27
N LEU A 91 6.21 -2.36 3.87
CA LEU A 91 4.76 -2.19 3.89
C LEU A 91 4.09 -2.66 2.59
N LEU A 92 4.85 -2.86 1.51
CA LEU A 92 4.29 -3.26 0.22
C LEU A 92 3.49 -4.57 0.31
N PRO A 93 2.31 -4.63 -0.31
CA PRO A 93 1.50 -5.83 -0.28
C PRO A 93 2.06 -6.93 -1.19
N LYS A 94 1.69 -8.17 -0.87
CA LYS A 94 1.89 -9.31 -1.77
C LYS A 94 0.61 -9.56 -2.55
N LYS A 95 0.72 -9.58 -3.87
CA LYS A 95 -0.38 -9.92 -4.79
C LYS A 95 -0.42 -11.45 -4.97
N ILE A 96 -1.52 -12.08 -4.56
CA ILE A 96 -1.72 -13.54 -4.65
C ILE A 96 -3.02 -13.86 -5.40
N LYS A 97 -3.04 -14.99 -6.10
CA LYS A 97 -4.25 -15.54 -6.73
C LYS A 97 -4.86 -16.59 -5.82
N LYS A 98 -6.08 -16.37 -5.33
CA LYS A 98 -6.83 -17.37 -4.57
C LYS A 98 -7.82 -18.07 -5.50
N ARG A 99 -7.82 -19.39 -5.48
CA ARG A 99 -8.84 -20.23 -6.13
C ARG A 99 -9.88 -20.60 -5.08
N LYS A 100 -11.14 -20.26 -5.33
CA LYS A 100 -12.26 -20.68 -4.49
C LYS A 100 -13.15 -21.59 -5.33
N THR A 101 -13.33 -22.83 -4.88
CA THR A 101 -14.30 -23.76 -5.49
C THR A 101 -15.59 -23.69 -4.69
N GLN A 102 -16.70 -23.36 -5.34
CA GLN A 102 -18.02 -23.32 -4.75
C GLN A 102 -18.98 -24.19 -5.56
N LYS A 103 -19.76 -25.04 -4.88
CA LYS A 103 -20.80 -25.83 -5.55
C LYS A 103 -22.06 -24.99 -5.69
N ASN A 104 -22.50 -24.79 -6.94
CA ASN A 104 -23.79 -24.15 -7.21
C ASN A 104 -24.95 -25.14 -6.99
N ALA A 105 -26.20 -24.64 -7.02
CA ALA A 105 -27.42 -25.42 -6.73
C ALA A 105 -27.56 -26.71 -7.57
N ASN A 106 -26.89 -26.79 -8.72
CA ASN A 106 -26.90 -27.94 -9.63
C ASN A 106 -25.77 -28.95 -9.36
N GLY A 107 -25.01 -28.78 -8.27
CA GLY A 107 -23.86 -29.64 -7.94
C GLY A 107 -22.60 -29.40 -8.79
N VAL A 108 -22.66 -28.47 -9.75
CA VAL A 108 -21.51 -28.05 -10.56
C VAL A 108 -20.55 -27.23 -9.70
N GLU A 109 -19.28 -27.62 -9.72
CA GLU A 109 -18.19 -26.89 -9.07
C GLU A 109 -17.79 -25.69 -9.91
N GLU A 110 -18.08 -24.49 -9.41
CA GLU A 110 -17.62 -23.23 -9.98
C GLU A 110 -16.31 -22.83 -9.31
N VAL A 111 -15.24 -22.68 -10.10
CA VAL A 111 -13.94 -22.21 -9.61
C VAL A 111 -13.82 -20.73 -9.92
N THR A 112 -13.85 -19.89 -8.89
CA THR A 112 -13.58 -18.46 -9.01
C THR A 112 -12.12 -18.18 -8.68
N GLU A 113 -11.39 -17.54 -9.60
CA GLU A 113 -10.06 -17.00 -9.37
C GLU A 113 -10.15 -15.53 -8.96
N THR A 114 -9.88 -15.23 -7.69
CA THR A 114 -9.89 -13.86 -7.16
C THR A 114 -8.48 -13.41 -6.86
N LEU A 115 -8.12 -12.21 -7.33
CA LEU A 115 -6.88 -11.55 -6.94
C LEU A 115 -7.03 -10.98 -5.53
N THR A 116 -6.08 -11.24 -4.64
CA THR A 116 -6.09 -10.71 -3.27
C THR A 116 -4.75 -10.05 -2.97
N TYR A 117 -4.79 -8.89 -2.32
CA TYR A 117 -3.61 -8.23 -1.77
C TYR A 117 -3.46 -8.61 -0.30
N VAL A 118 -2.24 -8.95 0.12
CA VAL A 118 -1.92 -9.25 1.53
C VAL A 118 -0.94 -8.20 2.02
N PHE A 119 -1.42 -7.29 2.86
CA PHE A 119 -0.60 -6.25 3.48
C PHE A 119 0.14 -6.82 4.70
N PRO A 120 1.45 -6.54 4.87
CA PRO A 120 2.24 -7.08 5.99
C PRO A 120 1.78 -6.58 7.37
N ASP A 121 1.20 -5.38 7.42
CA ASP A 121 0.83 -4.68 8.66
C ASP A 121 -0.63 -4.92 9.09
N ASP A 122 -1.42 -5.62 8.28
CA ASP A 122 -2.82 -5.91 8.62
C ASP A 122 -2.95 -7.13 9.53
N GLU A 123 -3.93 -7.07 10.44
CA GLU A 123 -4.25 -8.17 11.36
C GLU A 123 -4.57 -9.46 10.58
N GLY A 124 -3.91 -10.56 10.94
CA GLY A 124 -4.01 -11.85 10.23
C GLY A 124 -2.92 -12.11 9.19
N SER A 125 -2.16 -11.10 8.77
CA SER A 125 -0.99 -11.29 7.89
C SER A 125 0.10 -12.14 8.56
N ALA A 126 0.34 -11.91 9.87
CA ALA A 126 1.32 -12.65 10.66
C ALA A 126 1.01 -14.16 10.80
N ALA A 127 -0.27 -14.54 10.89
CA ALA A 127 -0.68 -15.95 10.97
C ALA A 127 -0.38 -16.69 9.66
N ASN A 128 -0.71 -16.07 8.52
CA ASN A 128 -0.41 -16.61 7.19
C ASN A 128 1.11 -16.70 6.92
N LEU A 129 1.89 -15.74 7.40
CA LEU A 129 3.35 -15.74 7.30
C LEU A 129 3.99 -16.87 8.13
N LYS A 130 3.50 -17.13 9.35
CA LYS A 130 4.01 -18.22 10.21
C LYS A 130 3.75 -19.61 9.63
N ILE A 131 2.57 -19.83 9.02
CA ILE A 131 2.24 -21.10 8.34
C ILE A 131 3.18 -21.34 7.15
N LEU A 132 3.43 -20.31 6.34
CA LEU A 132 4.37 -20.39 5.20
C LEU A 132 5.82 -20.64 5.66
N GLN A 133 6.25 -20.01 6.76
CA GLN A 133 7.58 -20.24 7.33
C GLN A 133 7.72 -21.68 7.87
N ALA A 134 6.70 -22.19 8.57
CA ALA A 134 6.67 -23.57 9.07
C ALA A 134 6.71 -24.59 7.92
N ALA A 135 5.95 -24.37 6.84
CA ALA A 135 5.96 -25.21 5.66
C ALA A 135 7.33 -25.21 4.95
N LYS A 136 7.98 -24.05 4.85
CA LYS A 136 9.34 -23.93 4.27
C LYS A 136 10.39 -24.66 5.12
N MET A 137 10.29 -24.56 6.45
CA MET A 137 11.18 -25.28 7.37
C MET A 137 10.96 -26.79 7.31
N TRP A 138 9.72 -27.26 7.20
CA TRP A 138 9.41 -28.69 7.02
C TRP A 138 10.04 -29.25 5.74
N LYS A 139 9.88 -28.55 4.60
CA LYS A 139 10.48 -28.95 3.33
C LYS A 139 12.02 -28.96 3.39
N LYS A 140 12.63 -28.02 4.11
CA LYS A 140 14.09 -27.99 4.32
C LYS A 140 14.56 -29.22 5.12
N ARG A 141 13.85 -29.59 6.19
CA ARG A 141 14.15 -30.79 7.00
C ARG A 141 14.01 -32.09 6.22
N GLN A 142 13.05 -32.18 5.29
CA GLN A 142 12.90 -33.34 4.41
C GLN A 142 14.08 -33.48 3.43
N LEU A 143 14.63 -32.36 2.96
CA LEU A 143 15.81 -32.33 2.07
C LEU A 143 17.12 -32.63 2.82
N GLU A 144 17.27 -32.14 4.06
CA GLU A 144 18.44 -32.43 4.90
C GLU A 144 18.46 -33.87 5.44
N GLY A 145 17.30 -34.54 5.55
CA GLY A 145 17.21 -35.95 5.96
C GLY A 145 17.31 -36.97 4.81
N GLN A 146 17.57 -36.53 3.58
CA GLN A 146 17.74 -37.37 2.38
C GLN A 146 19.20 -37.45 1.90
N VAL A 147 20.14 -36.98 2.72
CA VAL A 147 21.60 -37.07 2.49
C VAL A 147 22.21 -38.08 3.45
#